data_AF-A0A3B9DQA4-F1
#
_entry.id   AF-A0A3B9DQA4-F1
#
_cell.length_a   1.000
_cell.length_b   1.000
_cell.length_c   1.000
_cell.angle_alpha   90.00
_cell.angle_beta   90.00
_cell.angle_gamma   90.00
#
_symmetry.space_group_name_H-M   'P 1'
#
loop_
_entity.id
_entity.type
_entity.pdbx_description
1 polymer ?
#
loop_
_entity_poly.entity_id
_entity_poly.type
_entity_poly.pdbx_seq_one_letter_code
_entity_poly.pdbx_strand_id
1 'polypeptide(L)' 'MKRPPGGSKLRVGLAQFKPKKADVASNIARIGEIVSEQTGAVDLLVFPEAVLTGYFLEGGVAEAARSAT' A
#
# COMPACT_ATOMS: atom_id res chain seq x y z
N MET A 1 -25.29 13.73 -3.46
CA MET A 1 -24.60 14.13 -4.72
C MET A 1 -25.09 13.25 -5.87
N LYS A 2 -25.59 13.82 -6.96
CA LYS A 2 -25.90 13.09 -8.19
C LYS A 2 -24.65 13.09 -9.09
N ARG A 3 -24.21 11.92 -9.55
CA ARG A 3 -23.04 11.80 -10.45
C ARG A 3 -23.37 12.44 -11.81
N PRO A 4 -22.50 13.29 -12.38
CA PRO A 4 -22.69 13.79 -13.73
C PRO A 4 -22.68 12.63 -14.75
N PRO A 5 -23.54 12.65 -15.78
CA PRO A 5 -23.57 11.60 -16.79
C PRO A 5 -22.32 11.67 -17.68
N GLY A 6 -21.69 10.52 -17.95
CA GLY A 6 -20.63 10.37 -18.96
C GLY A 6 -19.21 10.07 -18.47
N GLY A 7 -18.93 10.11 -17.16
CA GLY A 7 -17.61 9.70 -16.63
C GLY A 7 -17.51 8.19 -16.41
N SER A 8 -16.37 7.57 -16.75
CA SER A 8 -16.07 6.20 -16.32
C SER A 8 -16.06 6.13 -14.79
N LYS A 9 -16.51 5.00 -14.21
CA LYS A 9 -16.45 4.80 -12.75
C LYS A 9 -14.99 4.58 -12.36
N LEU A 10 -14.45 5.42 -11.48
CA LEU A 10 -13.16 5.14 -10.83
C LEU A 10 -13.31 3.92 -9.90
N ARG A 11 -12.48 2.90 -10.11
CA ARG A 11 -12.42 1.69 -9.28
C ARG A 11 -11.30 1.85 -8.26
N VAL A 12 -11.66 1.90 -6.98
CA VAL A 12 -10.70 2.02 -5.87
C VAL A 12 -10.66 0.72 -5.09
N GLY A 13 -9.47 0.12 -4.98
CA GLY A 13 -9.19 -1.01 -4.10
C GLY A 13 -8.64 -0.54 -2.77
N LEU A 14 -9.03 -1.21 -1.69
CA LEU A 14 -8.49 -1.01 -0.35
C LEU A 14 -7.75 -2.28 0.07
N ALA A 15 -6.42 -2.25 0.04
CA ALA A 15 -5.60 -3.37 0.49
C ALA A 15 -5.56 -3.38 2.01
N GLN A 16 -5.94 -4.51 2.62
CA GLN A 16 -5.92 -4.69 4.06
C GLN A 16 -5.13 -5.94 4.44
N PHE A 17 -3.98 -5.74 5.06
CA PHE A 17 -3.18 -6.80 5.66
C PHE A 17 -2.37 -6.24 6.83
N LYS A 18 -1.86 -7.13 7.69
CA LYS A 18 -0.97 -6.75 8.79
C LYS A 18 0.48 -6.73 8.29
N PRO A 19 1.13 -5.56 8.13
CA PRO A 19 2.55 -5.49 7.82
C PRO A 19 3.39 -6.06 8.97
N LYS A 20 4.56 -6.62 8.65
CA LYS A 20 5.54 -7.07 9.63
C LYS A 20 6.34 -5.86 10.14
N LYS A 21 6.37 -5.67 11.46
CA LYS A 21 7.10 -4.54 12.09
C LYS A 21 8.59 -4.62 11.74
N ALA A 22 9.16 -3.52 11.27
CA ALA A 22 10.56 -3.32 10.87
C ALA A 22 11.08 -4.20 9.70
N ASP A 23 10.29 -5.13 9.16
CA ASP A 23 10.69 -5.99 8.03
C ASP A 23 10.26 -5.39 6.69
N VAL A 24 10.97 -4.34 6.27
CA VAL A 24 10.68 -3.59 5.02
C VAL A 24 10.73 -4.47 3.79
N ALA A 25 11.68 -5.42 3.72
CA ALA A 25 11.84 -6.28 2.57
C ALA A 25 10.64 -7.23 2.41
N SER A 26 10.20 -7.88 3.48
CA SER A 26 9.01 -8.74 3.43
C SER A 26 7.75 -7.94 3.13
N ASN A 27 7.63 -6.70 3.62
CA ASN A 27 6.46 -5.86 3.33
C ASN A 27 6.42 -5.41 1.87
N ILE A 28 7.56 -5.05 1.27
CA ILE A 28 7.65 -4.73 -0.16
C ILE A 28 7.25 -5.93 -1.02
N ALA A 29 7.75 -7.13 -0.68
CA ALA A 29 7.38 -8.35 -1.40
C ALA A 29 5.86 -8.59 -1.34
N ARG A 30 5.25 -8.47 -0.15
CA ARG A 30 3.81 -8.62 0.03
C ARG A 30 3.01 -7.56 -0.74
N ILE A 31 3.46 -6.30 -0.77
CA ILE A 31 2.84 -5.23 -1.56
C ILE A 31 2.89 -5.59 -3.05
N GLY A 32 4.03 -6.09 -3.54
CA GLY A 32 4.19 -6.53 -4.93
C GLY A 32 3.21 -7.61 -5.35
N GLU A 33 3.01 -8.63 -4.50
CA GLU A 33 2.00 -9.67 -4.70
C GLU A 33 0.59 -9.07 -4.85
N ILE A 34 0.19 -8.19 -3.91
CA ILE A 34 -1.14 -7.55 -3.94
C ILE A 34 -1.30 -6.68 -5.19
N VAL A 35 -0.29 -5.90 -5.56
CA VAL A 35 -0.33 -5.08 -6.78
C VAL A 35 -0.51 -5.97 -8.02
N SER A 36 0.22 -7.09 -8.10
CA SER A 36 0.08 -8.04 -9.20
C SER A 36 -1.33 -8.63 -9.26
N GLU A 37 -1.91 -9.02 -8.13
CA GLU A 37 -3.28 -9.56 -8.03
C GLU A 37 -4.35 -8.56 -8.47
N GLN A 38 -4.12 -7.25 -8.23
CA GLN A 38 -5.10 -6.19 -8.52
C GLN A 38 -4.89 -5.52 -9.89
N THR A 39 -3.90 -5.96 -10.67
CA THR A 39 -3.59 -5.38 -11.98
C THR A 39 -4.79 -5.46 -12.93
N GLY A 40 -5.23 -4.31 -13.45
CA GLY A 40 -6.40 -4.20 -14.33
C GLY A 40 -7.76 -4.25 -13.62
N ALA A 41 -7.83 -4.69 -12.36
CA ALA A 41 -9.04 -4.76 -11.57
C ALA A 41 -9.44 -3.40 -10.96
N VAL A 42 -8.45 -2.60 -10.57
CA VAL A 42 -8.63 -1.28 -9.94
C VAL A 42 -7.79 -0.21 -10.65
N ASP A 43 -8.24 1.04 -10.55
CA ASP A 43 -7.54 2.22 -11.09
C ASP A 43 -6.67 2.89 -10.01
N LEU A 44 -7.01 2.69 -8.73
CA LEU A 44 -6.25 3.12 -7.56
C LEU A 44 -6.29 2.03 -6.50
N LEU A 45 -5.14 1.67 -5.94
CA LEU A 45 -5.03 0.76 -4.80
C LEU A 45 -4.44 1.50 -3.60
N VAL A 46 -5.19 1.56 -2.51
CA VAL A 46 -4.79 2.24 -1.27
C VAL A 46 -4.30 1.22 -0.26
N PHE A 47 -3.16 1.50 0.36
CA PHE A 47 -2.57 0.70 1.44
C PHE A 47 -2.70 1.40 2.79
N PRO A 48 -2.57 0.66 3.92
CA PRO A 48 -2.58 1.25 5.25
C PRO A 48 -1.41 2.21 5.49
N GLU A 49 -1.55 3.08 6.50
CA GLU A 49 -0.46 3.93 6.97
C GLU A 49 0.77 3.08 7.37
N ALA A 50 1.95 3.56 7.03
CA ALA A 50 3.23 2.92 7.33
C ALA A 50 3.31 1.44 6.86
N VAL A 51 2.62 1.07 5.77
CA VAL A 51 2.58 -0.31 5.23
C VAL A 51 3.98 -0.91 4.96
N LEU A 52 4.97 -0.06 4.65
CA LEU A 52 6.35 -0.51 4.38
C LEU A 52 7.07 -0.96 5.66
N THR A 53 6.79 -0.33 6.79
CA THR A 53 7.55 -0.55 8.04
C THR A 53 6.73 -1.23 9.14
N GLY A 54 5.41 -1.21 9.01
CA GLY A 54 4.47 -1.45 10.10
C GLY A 54 4.35 -0.25 11.04
N TYR A 55 3.11 0.08 11.41
CA TYR A 55 2.81 1.08 12.42
C TYR A 55 2.90 0.45 13.83
N PHE A 56 3.57 1.01 14.83
CA PHE A 56 4.44 2.19 14.90
C PHE A 56 5.90 1.76 15.19
N LEU A 57 6.89 2.38 14.53
CA LEU A 57 8.30 2.01 14.65
C LEU A 57 9.02 2.57 15.89
N GLU A 58 8.46 3.60 16.53
CA GLU A 58 9.06 4.24 17.70
C GLU A 58 10.52 4.66 17.44
N GLY A 59 11.49 4.15 18.20
CA GLY A 59 12.92 4.46 18.04
C GLY A 59 13.59 3.79 16.83
N GLY A 60 12.93 2.82 16.17
CA GLY A 60 13.51 2.00 15.09
C GLY A 60 13.56 2.66 13.71
N VAL A 61 13.44 3.99 13.64
CA VAL A 61 13.35 4.73 12.36
C VAL A 61 14.67 4.68 11.59
N ALA A 62 15.80 4.84 12.28
CA ALA A 62 17.11 4.88 11.65
C ALA A 62 17.47 3.52 11.01
N GLU A 63 17.12 2.43 11.66
CA GLU A 63 17.36 1.05 11.22
C GLU A 63 16.48 0.66 10.03
N ALA A 64 15.26 1.20 9.97
CA ALA A 64 14.33 0.94 8.88
C ALA A 64 14.55 1.85 7.66
N ALA A 65 15.25 2.99 7.83
CA ALA A 65 15.49 3.97 6.78
C ALA A 65 16.22 3.35 5.57
N ARG A 66 15.84 3.80 4.38
CA ARG A 66 16.44 3.36 3.11
C ARG A 66 16.92 4.58 2.33
N SER A 67 18.13 4.48 1.78
CA SER A 67 18.61 5.45 0.80
C SER A 67 17.84 5.30 -0.51
N ALA A 68 17.56 6.41 -1.18
CA ALA A 68 17.17 6.38 -2.57
C ALA A 68 18.42 6.02 -3.40
N THR A 69 18.45 4.80 -3.93
CA THR A 69 19.48 4.33 -4.88
C THR A 69 18.93 4.37 -6.28
#